data_AF-A0A9E5QIZ0-F1
#
_entry.id   AF-A0A9E5QIZ0-F1
#
_cell.length_a   1.000
_cell.length_b   1.000
_cell.length_c   1.000
_cell.angle_alpha   90.00
_cell.angle_beta   90.00
_cell.angle_gamma   90.00
#
_symmetry.space_group_name_H-M   'P 1'
#
loop_
_entity.id
_entity.type
_entity.pdbx_description
1 polymer ?
#
loop_
_entity_poly.entity_id
_entity_poly.type
_entity_poly.pdbx_seq_one_letter_code
_entity_poly.pdbx_strand_id
1 'polypeptide(L)'
;MFYDQSVEYVSDLLPEDIIGRVDFIISGIPFSFLDAEVKSSILDQSFKLLRDGGEFLAYQTSGHLEDPLRDTFGNVKTSWEWRNIPPMTVYEAVKR
;
A
#
# COMPACT_ATOMS: atom_id res chain seq x y z
N MET A 1 -8.13 -4.03 -16.12
CA MET A 1 -6.85 -4.40 -16.77
C MET A 1 -6.06 -5.22 -15.76
N PHE A 2 -5.37 -6.26 -16.19
CA PHE A 2 -4.57 -7.12 -15.31
C PHE A 2 -3.12 -7.09 -15.79
N TYR A 3 -2.18 -6.98 -14.86
CA TYR A 3 -0.74 -6.94 -15.12
C TYR A 3 -0.04 -8.02 -14.28
N ASP A 4 0.99 -8.64 -14.85
CA ASP A 4 1.78 -9.72 -14.21
C ASP A 4 3.17 -9.23 -13.74
N GLN A 5 3.43 -7.93 -13.84
CA GLN A 5 4.70 -7.34 -13.43
C GLN A 5 4.68 -6.89 -11.96
N SER A 6 5.87 -6.70 -11.39
CA SER A 6 6.02 -6.13 -10.04
C SER A 6 5.36 -4.74 -9.98
N VAL A 7 4.74 -4.44 -8.84
CA VAL A 7 4.15 -3.11 -8.54
C VAL A 7 5.22 -2.01 -8.58
N GLU A 8 6.50 -2.35 -8.45
CA GLU A 8 7.60 -1.40 -8.59
C GLU A 8 7.63 -0.70 -9.96
N TYR A 9 7.09 -1.34 -11.00
CA TYR A 9 7.01 -0.81 -12.37
C TYR A 9 5.65 -0.17 -12.69
N VAL A 10 4.79 0.04 -11.69
CA VAL A 10 3.41 0.48 -11.91
C VAL A 10 3.32 1.84 -12.63
N SER A 11 4.27 2.74 -12.39
CA SER A 11 4.33 4.04 -13.06
C SER A 11 4.67 3.96 -14.54
N ASP A 12 5.32 2.88 -14.99
CA ASP A 12 5.63 2.64 -16.41
C ASP A 12 4.50 1.87 -17.13
N LEU A 13 3.66 1.17 -16.35
CA LEU A 13 2.59 0.30 -16.85
C LEU A 13 1.24 1.01 -16.97
N LEU A 14 1.02 2.00 -16.11
CA LEU A 14 -0.19 2.80 -16.12
C LEU A 14 0.00 4.03 -17.02
N PRO A 15 -1.04 4.46 -17.74
CA PRO A 15 -0.97 5.69 -18.49
C PRO A 15 -0.80 6.89 -17.53
N GLU A 16 -0.03 7.90 -17.98
CA GLU A 16 0.38 9.04 -17.15
C GLU A 16 -0.80 9.82 -16.54
N ASP A 17 -1.98 9.75 -17.15
CA ASP A 17 -3.18 10.44 -16.68
C ASP A 17 -3.77 9.83 -15.39
N ILE A 18 -3.37 8.62 -15.00
CA ILE A 18 -3.80 7.95 -13.76
C ILE A 18 -2.91 8.35 -12.57
N ILE A 19 -1.67 8.76 -12.81
CA ILE A 19 -0.74 9.15 -11.74
C ILE A 19 -1.30 10.37 -11.01
N GLY A 20 -1.40 10.28 -9.69
CA GLY A 20 -1.98 11.32 -8.84
C GLY A 20 -3.50 11.44 -8.94
N ARG A 21 -4.20 10.47 -9.54
CA ARG A 21 -5.67 10.46 -9.68
C ARG A 21 -6.34 9.26 -9.01
N VAL A 22 -5.57 8.32 -8.47
CA VAL A 22 -6.13 7.11 -7.86
C VAL A 22 -6.79 7.47 -6.53
N ASP A 23 -8.05 7.08 -6.35
CA ASP A 23 -8.79 7.27 -5.10
C ASP A 23 -8.37 6.28 -4.01
N PHE A 24 -8.13 5.03 -4.39
CA PHE A 24 -7.91 3.94 -3.44
C PHE A 24 -6.96 2.89 -4.00
N ILE A 25 -6.01 2.42 -3.17
CA ILE A 25 -5.13 1.29 -3.47
C ILE A 25 -5.36 0.21 -2.42
N ILE A 26 -5.61 -1.02 -2.86
CA ILE A 26 -5.72 -2.20 -2.00
C ILE A 26 -4.55 -3.12 -2.27
N SER A 27 -3.75 -3.40 -1.25
CA SER A 27 -2.60 -4.27 -1.34
C SER A 27 -2.77 -5.54 -0.52
N GLY A 28 -2.75 -6.68 -1.22
CA GLY A 28 -2.75 -8.02 -0.63
C GLY A 28 -1.39 -8.71 -0.68
N ILE A 29 -0.31 -7.99 -1.06
CA ILE A 29 1.02 -8.60 -1.15
C ILE A 29 1.59 -8.85 0.26
N PRO A 30 2.38 -9.90 0.45
CA PRO A 30 2.95 -10.19 1.75
C PRO A 30 4.24 -9.39 1.97
N PHE A 31 4.11 -8.08 2.26
CA PHE A 31 5.20 -7.18 2.67
C PHE A 31 6.18 -7.74 3.70
N SER A 32 5.82 -8.72 4.54
CA SER A 32 6.80 -9.32 5.47
C SER A 32 7.91 -10.13 4.80
N PHE A 33 7.72 -10.63 3.58
CA PHE A 33 8.75 -11.35 2.84
C PHE A 33 9.60 -10.45 1.93
N LEU A 34 9.29 -9.16 1.87
CA LEU A 34 10.03 -8.21 1.03
C LEU A 34 11.16 -7.57 1.83
N ASP A 35 12.23 -7.20 1.13
CA ASP A 35 13.31 -6.40 1.70
C ASP A 35 12.84 -4.95 1.94
N ALA A 36 13.46 -4.26 2.89
CA ALA A 36 13.05 -2.91 3.28
C ALA A 36 13.04 -1.92 2.09
N GLU A 37 14.01 -2.03 1.20
CA GLU A 37 14.13 -1.20 -0.01
C GLU A 37 12.96 -1.41 -0.97
N VAL A 38 12.59 -2.68 -1.22
CA VAL A 38 11.44 -3.05 -2.06
C VAL A 38 10.13 -2.55 -1.45
N LYS A 39 9.96 -2.69 -0.12
CA LYS A 39 8.76 -2.15 0.56
C LYS A 39 8.66 -0.64 0.39
N SER A 40 9.75 0.08 0.63
CA SER A 40 9.78 1.53 0.50
C SER A 40 9.49 1.96 -0.93
N SER A 41 10.04 1.26 -1.93
CA SER A 41 9.77 1.50 -3.35
C SER A 41 8.28 1.35 -3.67
N ILE A 42 7.67 0.23 -3.26
CA ILE A 42 6.24 -0.03 -3.49
C ILE A 42 5.35 1.03 -2.82
N LEU A 43 5.67 1.42 -1.58
CA LEU A 43 4.91 2.43 -0.86
C LEU A 43 5.04 3.82 -1.49
N ASP A 44 6.24 4.22 -1.93
CA ASP A 44 6.49 5.49 -2.62
C ASP A 44 5.75 5.55 -3.98
N GLN A 45 5.79 4.47 -4.76
CA GLN A 45 5.02 4.38 -6.01
C GLN A 45 3.51 4.46 -5.73
N SER A 46 3.03 3.75 -4.71
CA SER A 46 1.62 3.80 -4.29
C SER A 46 1.21 5.20 -3.87
N PHE A 47 2.07 5.91 -3.12
CA PHE A 47 1.83 7.29 -2.72
C PHE A 47 1.76 8.24 -3.94
N LYS A 48 2.62 8.07 -4.94
CA LYS A 48 2.59 8.89 -6.16
C LYS A 48 1.32 8.70 -6.97
N LEU A 49 0.82 7.46 -7.05
CA LEU A 49 -0.40 7.13 -7.79
C LEU A 49 -1.65 7.76 -7.16
N LEU A 50 -1.71 7.82 -5.83
CA LEU A 50 -2.85 8.37 -5.11
C LEU A 50 -3.00 9.87 -5.37
N ARG A 51 -4.25 10.34 -5.48
CA ARG A 51 -4.54 11.77 -5.36
C ARG A 51 -4.43 12.23 -3.91
N ASP A 52 -4.41 13.54 -3.68
CA ASP A 52 -4.55 14.09 -2.34
C ASP A 52 -5.90 13.67 -1.74
N GLY A 53 -5.87 13.19 -0.51
CA GLY A 53 -7.00 12.54 0.16
C GLY A 53 -7.34 11.14 -0.35
N GLY A 54 -6.53 10.55 -1.24
CA GLY A 54 -6.62 9.14 -1.61
C GLY A 54 -6.09 8.23 -0.51
N GLU A 55 -6.56 6.98 -0.48
CA GLU A 55 -6.28 6.06 0.62
C GLU A 55 -5.54 4.80 0.15
N PHE A 56 -4.63 4.33 1.00
CA PHE A 56 -3.93 3.07 0.84
C PHE A 56 -4.38 2.10 1.93
N LEU A 57 -4.81 0.91 1.51
CA LEU A 57 -5.24 -0.17 2.38
C LEU A 57 -4.36 -1.39 2.17
N ALA A 58 -3.82 -1.93 3.24
CA ALA A 58 -3.17 -3.25 3.22
C ALA A 58 -3.71 -4.12 4.35
N TYR A 59 -3.71 -5.43 4.15
CA TYR A 59 -4.16 -6.39 5.17
C TYR A 59 -3.17 -7.54 5.28
N GLN A 60 -2.67 -7.79 6.49
CA GLN A 60 -1.63 -8.78 6.74
C GLN A 60 -1.73 -9.39 8.13
N THR A 61 -1.19 -10.59 8.31
CA THR A 61 -1.13 -11.26 9.62
C THR A 61 0.01 -10.76 10.50
N SER A 62 0.95 -9.99 9.94
CA SER A 62 2.19 -9.56 10.57
C SER A 62 2.23 -8.04 10.79
N GLY A 63 2.77 -7.63 11.95
CA GLY A 63 2.81 -6.24 12.46
C GLY A 63 3.78 -5.28 11.76
N HIS A 64 4.55 -5.73 10.76
CA HIS A 64 5.77 -5.03 10.31
C HIS A 64 5.53 -3.97 9.22
N LEU A 65 4.26 -3.61 8.95
CA LEU A 65 3.91 -2.63 7.92
C LEU A 65 3.59 -1.24 8.49
N GLU A 66 3.42 -1.13 9.81
CA GLU A 66 3.04 0.14 10.44
C GLU A 66 4.12 1.21 10.28
N ASP A 67 5.38 0.91 10.62
CA ASP A 67 6.47 1.90 10.56
C ASP A 67 6.74 2.37 9.11
N PRO A 68 6.86 1.49 8.10
CA PRO A 68 7.05 1.92 6.71
C PRO A 68 5.90 2.79 6.17
N LEU A 69 4.65 2.47 6.54
CA LEU A 69 3.49 3.28 6.17
C LEU A 69 3.51 4.63 6.86
N ARG A 70 3.89 4.67 8.14
CA ARG A 70 4.03 5.92 8.90
C ARG A 70 5.13 6.79 8.33
N ASP A 71 6.25 6.23 7.90
CA ASP A 71 7.36 6.95 7.29
C ASP A 71 6.98 7.55 5.92
N THR A 72 6.18 6.83 5.13
CA THR A 72 5.79 7.26 3.77
C THR A 72 4.60 8.23 3.79
N PHE A 73 3.55 7.92 4.56
CA PHE A 73 2.29 8.68 4.57
C PHE A 73 2.19 9.68 5.72
N GLY A 74 3.05 9.59 6.74
CA GLY A 74 2.95 10.37 7.98
C GLY A 74 1.80 9.96 8.90
N ASN A 75 0.84 9.17 8.40
CA ASN A 75 -0.28 8.64 9.16
C ASN A 75 -0.60 7.20 8.78
N VAL A 76 -0.92 6.41 9.80
CA VAL A 76 -1.41 5.04 9.64
C VAL A 76 -2.43 4.76 10.74
N LYS A 77 -3.50 4.09 10.36
CA LYS A 77 -4.54 3.58 11.25
C LYS A 77 -4.53 2.07 11.13
N THR A 78 -4.37 1.41 12.28
CA THR A 78 -4.28 -0.04 12.36
C THR A 78 -5.54 -0.58 13.03
N SER A 79 -6.19 -1.56 12.42
CA SER A 79 -7.36 -2.24 12.97
C SER A 79 -7.20 -3.76 12.86
N TRP A 80 -7.97 -4.51 13.65
CA TRP A 80 -7.90 -5.98 13.70
C TRP A 80 -9.21 -6.57 13.22
N GLU A 81 -9.14 -7.42 12.19
CA GLU A 81 -10.28 -8.13 11.64
C GLU A 81 -10.37 -9.53 12.24
N TRP A 82 -11.06 -9.61 13.38
CA TRP A 82 -11.30 -10.84 14.14
C TRP A 82 -12.15 -11.89 13.41
N ARG A 83 -12.82 -11.51 12.33
CA ARG A 83 -13.58 -12.44 11.47
C ARG A 83 -12.67 -13.33 10.62
N ASN A 84 -11.41 -12.94 10.43
CA ASN A 84 -10.42 -13.77 9.75
C ASN A 84 -9.83 -14.81 10.72
N ILE A 85 -9.59 -16.03 10.24
CA ILE A 85 -8.92 -17.10 10.99
C ILE A 85 -7.69 -17.52 10.17
N PRO A 86 -6.45 -17.14 10.57
CA PRO A 86 -6.10 -16.32 11.74
C PRO A 86 -6.48 -14.83 11.59
N PRO A 87 -6.63 -14.08 12.71
CA PRO A 87 -6.91 -12.64 12.65
C PRO A 87 -5.90 -11.90 11.78
N MET A 88 -6.40 -11.00 10.94
CA MET A 88 -5.56 -10.14 10.11
C MET A 88 -5.61 -8.71 10.63
N THR A 89 -4.45 -8.06 10.59
CA THR A 89 -4.30 -6.63 10.84
C THR A 89 -4.54 -5.88 9.53
N VAL A 90 -5.41 -4.89 9.57
CA VAL A 90 -5.68 -3.98 8.46
C VAL A 90 -4.98 -2.65 8.75
N TYR A 91 -4.27 -2.15 7.74
CA TYR A 91 -3.56 -0.89 7.76
C TYR A 91 -4.20 0.05 6.75
N GLU A 92 -4.62 1.22 7.23
CA GLU A 92 -5.19 2.30 6.45
C GLU A 92 -4.27 3.52 6.53
N ALA A 93 -3.86 4.05 5.38
CA ALA A 93 -3.11 5.29 5.28
C ALA A 93 -3.76 6.23 4.27
N VAL A 94 -3.56 7.54 4.42
CA VAL A 94 -4.19 8.58 3.61
C VAL A 94 -3.10 9.50 3.10
N LYS A 95 -3.09 9.78 1.80
CA LYS A 95 -2.20 10.78 1.21
C LYS A 95 -2.72 12.18 1.54
N ARG A 96 -1.84 13.04 2.06
CA ARG A 96 -2.14 14.41 2.45
C ARG A 96 -1.07 15.37 1.93
#